data_AF-H1V2B4-F1
#
_entry.id   AF-H1V2B4-F1
#
_cell.length_a   1.000
_cell.length_b   1.000
_cell.length_c   1.000
_cell.angle_alpha   90.00
_cell.angle_beta   90.00
_cell.angle_gamma   90.00
#
_symmetry.space_group_name_H-M   'P 1'
#
loop_
_entity.id
_entity.type
_entity.pdbx_description
1 polymer ?
#
loop_
_entity_poly.entity_id
_entity_poly.type
_entity_poly.pdbx_seq_one_letter_code
_entity_poly.pdbx_strand_id
1 'polypeptide(L)'
;MAAPSSQASVNDQIRQLNDARKLVLGDVKYYPTVVKSILPIVGPTARVELRRWGADFLAEAFSTPALPGSEKETMQLFVLDTLQSMVETPNEDPHVLRSAIQTAASIYPFALRWIINNSYDNLTWERVVAIKTRILQIWSEAESTVRICCIKFAQRVVLAQSVANPSEPRRGDSLDISLDKIPPNHQTLDVMTLDAEGVGLLDRMLSVLQENS
;
A
#
# COMPACT_ATOMS: atom_id res chain seq x y z
N MET A 1 -17.59 -24.83 -34.81
CA MET A 1 -18.25 -24.30 -33.60
C MET A 1 -17.25 -24.39 -32.47
N ALA A 2 -16.68 -23.27 -32.02
CA ALA A 2 -15.77 -23.26 -30.89
C ALA A 2 -16.58 -23.44 -29.60
N ALA A 3 -16.20 -24.42 -28.77
CA ALA A 3 -16.83 -24.64 -27.47
C ALA A 3 -16.65 -23.37 -26.59
N PRO A 4 -17.66 -22.96 -25.81
CA PRO A 4 -17.47 -21.89 -24.85
C PRO A 4 -16.46 -22.37 -23.81
N SER A 5 -15.33 -21.65 -23.70
CA SER A 5 -14.38 -21.81 -22.61
C SER A 5 -15.14 -21.74 -21.29
N SER A 6 -15.24 -22.86 -20.58
CA SER A 6 -15.86 -22.93 -19.27
C SER A 6 -15.11 -22.01 -18.31
N GLN A 7 -15.64 -20.80 -18.08
CA GLN A 7 -15.11 -19.93 -17.04
C GLN A 7 -15.17 -20.68 -15.72
N ALA A 8 -14.00 -20.88 -15.09
CA ALA A 8 -13.92 -21.53 -13.79
C ALA A 8 -14.86 -20.84 -12.80
N SER A 9 -15.55 -21.63 -11.96
CA SER A 9 -16.42 -21.05 -10.95
C SER A 9 -15.60 -20.21 -9.96
N VAL A 10 -16.22 -19.23 -9.30
CA VAL A 10 -15.55 -18.41 -8.27
C VAL A 10 -14.96 -19.29 -7.18
N ASN A 11 -15.66 -20.36 -6.82
CA ASN A 11 -15.20 -21.30 -5.80
C ASN A 11 -13.93 -22.03 -6.24
N ASP A 12 -13.84 -22.42 -7.53
CA ASP A 12 -12.62 -23.03 -8.07
C ASP A 12 -11.46 -22.03 -8.12
N GLN A 13 -11.74 -20.78 -8.50
CA GLN A 13 -10.73 -19.71 -8.50
C GLN A 13 -10.22 -19.42 -7.08
N ILE A 14 -11.11 -19.29 -6.10
CA ILE A 14 -10.73 -19.11 -4.68
C ILE A 14 -9.92 -20.31 -4.18
N ARG A 15 -10.26 -21.55 -4.57
CA ARG A 15 -9.45 -22.74 -4.23
C ARG A 15 -8.03 -22.62 -4.79
N GLN A 16 -7.90 -22.25 -6.06
CA GLN A 16 -6.59 -22.05 -6.71
C GLN A 16 -5.78 -20.93 -6.05
N LEU A 17 -6.42 -19.82 -5.71
CA LEU A 17 -5.79 -18.70 -5.00
C LEU A 17 -5.30 -19.14 -3.61
N ASN A 18 -6.09 -19.93 -2.88
CA ASN A 18 -5.68 -20.48 -1.59
C ASN A 18 -4.48 -21.43 -1.71
N ASP A 19 -4.39 -22.22 -2.76
CA ASP A 19 -3.23 -23.08 -3.01
C ASP A 19 -1.98 -22.25 -3.37
N ALA A 20 -2.14 -21.16 -4.12
CA ALA A 20 -1.06 -20.19 -4.36
C ALA A 20 -0.59 -19.50 -3.06
N ARG A 21 -1.50 -19.18 -2.13
CA ARG A 21 -1.13 -18.67 -0.81
C ARG A 21 -0.37 -19.70 0.02
N LYS A 22 -0.76 -20.98 0.01
CA LYS A 22 0.00 -22.04 0.71
C LYS A 22 1.43 -22.14 0.19
N LEU A 23 1.65 -21.94 -1.10
CA LEU A 23 2.97 -21.98 -1.71
C LEU A 23 3.90 -20.89 -1.12
N VAL A 24 3.44 -19.65 -1.00
CA VAL A 24 4.26 -18.54 -0.46
C VAL A 24 4.49 -18.66 1.05
N LEU A 25 3.54 -19.27 1.77
CA LEU A 25 3.70 -19.56 3.19
C LEU A 25 4.70 -20.70 3.45
N GLY A 26 4.84 -21.63 2.51
CA GLY A 26 5.85 -22.68 2.57
C GLY A 26 7.26 -22.19 2.25
N ASP A 27 7.38 -21.24 1.33
CA ASP A 27 8.67 -20.63 0.97
C ASP A 27 8.46 -19.20 0.43
N VAL A 28 9.02 -18.22 1.16
CA VAL A 28 8.83 -16.80 0.91
C VAL A 28 9.38 -16.34 -0.44
N LYS A 29 10.30 -17.10 -1.07
CA LYS A 29 10.84 -16.75 -2.39
C LYS A 29 9.78 -16.75 -3.49
N TYR A 30 8.63 -17.38 -3.26
CA TYR A 30 7.55 -17.43 -4.25
C TYR A 30 6.66 -16.18 -4.24
N TYR A 31 6.75 -15.31 -3.21
CA TYR A 31 5.92 -14.11 -3.11
C TYR A 31 5.95 -13.24 -4.38
N PRO A 32 7.11 -12.86 -4.95
CA PRO A 32 7.14 -12.00 -6.14
C PRO A 32 6.39 -12.61 -7.33
N THR A 33 6.59 -13.90 -7.57
CA THR A 33 5.96 -14.62 -8.70
C THR A 33 4.46 -14.79 -8.48
N VAL A 34 4.06 -15.21 -7.28
CA VAL A 34 2.65 -15.43 -6.95
C VAL A 34 1.89 -14.11 -6.96
N VAL A 35 2.40 -13.06 -6.32
CA VAL A 35 1.76 -11.73 -6.35
C VAL A 35 1.56 -11.28 -7.79
N LYS A 36 2.59 -11.33 -8.64
CA LYS A 36 2.48 -10.93 -10.04
C LYS A 36 1.42 -11.74 -10.81
N SER A 37 1.30 -13.04 -10.51
CA SER A 37 0.33 -13.92 -11.18
C SER A 37 -1.13 -13.65 -10.79
N ILE A 38 -1.39 -13.19 -9.56
CA ILE A 38 -2.75 -12.98 -9.06
C ILE A 38 -3.33 -11.61 -9.42
N LEU A 39 -2.50 -10.58 -9.67
CA LEU A 39 -2.99 -9.21 -9.90
C LEU A 39 -4.06 -9.14 -11.01
N PRO A 40 -3.91 -9.83 -12.16
CA PRO A 40 -4.95 -9.82 -13.21
C PRO A 40 -6.26 -10.50 -12.78
N ILE A 41 -6.23 -11.37 -11.77
CA ILE A 41 -7.38 -12.14 -11.28
C ILE A 41 -8.21 -11.33 -10.29
N VAL A 42 -7.56 -10.44 -9.53
CA VAL A 42 -8.15 -9.70 -8.40
C VAL A 42 -8.37 -8.21 -8.70
N GLY A 43 -8.29 -7.84 -9.98
CA GLY A 43 -8.49 -6.46 -10.44
C GLY A 43 -9.91 -5.90 -10.19
N PRO A 44 -10.16 -4.63 -10.53
CA PRO A 44 -11.39 -3.91 -10.17
C PRO A 44 -12.67 -4.54 -10.73
N THR A 45 -12.58 -5.19 -11.88
CA THR A 45 -13.73 -5.84 -12.55
C THR A 45 -13.98 -7.27 -12.06
N ALA A 46 -13.14 -7.81 -11.19
CA ALA A 46 -13.32 -9.14 -10.64
C ALA A 46 -14.51 -9.19 -9.68
N ARG A 47 -15.04 -10.39 -9.44
CA ARG A 47 -16.10 -10.57 -8.46
C ARG A 47 -15.60 -10.20 -7.06
N VAL A 48 -16.49 -9.68 -6.23
CA VAL A 48 -16.13 -9.11 -4.92
C VAL A 48 -15.35 -10.09 -4.04
N GLU A 49 -15.66 -11.39 -4.12
CA GLU A 49 -14.96 -12.45 -3.38
C GLU A 49 -13.48 -12.54 -3.75
N LEU A 50 -13.16 -12.42 -5.05
CA LEU A 50 -11.79 -12.44 -5.56
C LEU A 50 -11.05 -11.17 -5.20
N ARG A 51 -11.72 -10.01 -5.27
CA ARG A 51 -11.14 -8.71 -4.90
C ARG A 51 -10.82 -8.64 -3.42
N ARG A 52 -11.73 -9.11 -2.55
CA ARG A 52 -11.51 -9.25 -1.11
C ARG A 52 -10.31 -10.16 -0.82
N TRP A 53 -10.27 -11.33 -1.46
CA TRP A 53 -9.15 -12.26 -1.31
C TRP A 53 -7.83 -11.62 -1.74
N GLY A 54 -7.80 -10.96 -2.90
CA GLY A 54 -6.60 -10.30 -3.42
C GLY A 54 -6.11 -9.19 -2.52
N ALA A 55 -7.02 -8.32 -2.06
CA ALA A 55 -6.68 -7.22 -1.16
C ALA A 55 -6.11 -7.74 0.17
N ASP A 56 -6.70 -8.79 0.76
CA ASP A 56 -6.18 -9.41 1.99
C ASP A 56 -4.82 -10.05 1.77
N PHE A 57 -4.63 -10.75 0.64
CA PHE A 57 -3.34 -11.37 0.32
C PHE A 57 -2.23 -10.33 0.11
N LEU A 58 -2.54 -9.20 -0.54
CA LEU A 58 -1.58 -8.10 -0.68
C LEU A 58 -1.24 -7.49 0.69
N ALA A 59 -2.24 -7.28 1.57
CA ALA A 59 -2.01 -6.77 2.90
C ALA A 59 -1.12 -7.72 3.73
N GLU A 60 -1.33 -9.04 3.61
CA GLU A 60 -0.48 -10.06 4.22
C GLU A 60 0.95 -10.04 3.66
N ALA A 61 1.10 -10.03 2.33
CA ALA A 61 2.40 -10.08 1.67
C ALA A 61 3.29 -8.87 2.02
N PHE A 62 2.72 -7.68 2.17
CA PHE A 62 3.50 -6.49 2.53
C PHE A 62 3.69 -6.33 4.05
N SER A 63 2.85 -6.96 4.88
CA SER A 63 2.99 -6.91 6.34
C SER A 63 3.87 -8.04 6.92
N THR A 64 4.06 -9.16 6.22
CA THR A 64 4.84 -10.28 6.74
C THR A 64 6.31 -9.90 6.99
N PRO A 65 6.88 -10.19 8.19
CA PRO A 65 8.29 -9.94 8.46
C PRO A 65 9.21 -10.96 7.76
N ALA A 66 8.65 -12.07 7.26
CA ALA A 66 9.42 -13.14 6.62
C ALA A 66 9.91 -12.76 5.22
N LEU A 67 9.26 -11.80 4.56
CA LEU A 67 9.67 -11.28 3.26
C LEU A 67 10.63 -10.09 3.45
N PRO A 68 11.86 -10.15 2.91
CA PRO A 68 12.84 -9.06 3.05
C PRO A 68 12.32 -7.71 2.52
N GLY A 69 12.75 -6.62 3.14
CA GLY A 69 12.37 -5.27 2.73
C GLY A 69 12.77 -4.94 1.28
N SER A 70 13.90 -5.44 0.80
CA SER A 70 14.35 -5.28 -0.59
C SER A 70 13.42 -5.95 -1.61
N GLU A 71 12.85 -7.10 -1.26
CA GLU A 71 11.85 -7.78 -2.09
C GLU A 71 10.57 -6.96 -2.13
N LYS A 72 10.11 -6.43 -0.98
CA LYS A 72 8.93 -5.54 -0.93
C LYS A 72 9.14 -4.26 -1.75
N GLU A 73 10.32 -3.66 -1.68
CA GLU A 73 10.69 -2.47 -2.43
C GLU A 73 10.67 -2.70 -3.94
N THR A 74 11.02 -3.91 -4.40
CA THR A 74 10.93 -4.29 -5.82
C THR A 74 9.50 -4.67 -6.21
N MET A 75 8.80 -5.42 -5.35
CA MET A 75 7.46 -5.93 -5.62
C MET A 75 6.41 -4.82 -5.69
N GLN A 76 6.54 -3.76 -4.88
CA GLN A 76 5.57 -2.67 -4.83
C GLN A 76 5.35 -2.01 -6.21
N LEU A 77 6.39 -1.94 -7.05
CA LEU A 77 6.33 -1.28 -8.36
C LEU A 77 5.21 -1.81 -9.27
N PHE A 78 4.98 -3.12 -9.26
CA PHE A 78 3.91 -3.73 -10.05
C PHE A 78 2.60 -3.90 -9.29
N VAL A 79 2.58 -3.67 -7.98
CA VAL A 79 1.38 -3.73 -7.12
C VAL A 79 0.66 -2.39 -7.05
N LEU A 80 1.40 -1.27 -7.15
CA LEU A 80 0.85 0.08 -7.03
C LEU A 80 -0.32 0.34 -7.99
N ASP A 81 -0.26 -0.15 -9.22
CA ASP A 81 -1.33 0.04 -10.21
C ASP A 81 -2.65 -0.61 -9.77
N THR A 82 -2.57 -1.84 -9.24
CA THR A 82 -3.74 -2.53 -8.69
C THR A 82 -4.25 -1.83 -7.42
N LEU A 83 -3.36 -1.34 -6.55
CA LEU A 83 -3.79 -0.60 -5.36
C LEU A 83 -4.46 0.73 -5.69
N GLN A 84 -3.92 1.48 -6.65
CA GLN A 84 -4.53 2.70 -7.15
C GLN A 84 -5.95 2.40 -7.64
N SER A 85 -6.09 1.39 -8.50
CA SER A 85 -7.39 0.97 -8.99
C SER A 85 -8.35 0.61 -7.85
N MET A 86 -7.92 -0.14 -6.84
CA MET A 86 -8.77 -0.51 -5.69
C MET A 86 -9.26 0.69 -4.88
N VAL A 87 -8.42 1.70 -4.64
CA VAL A 87 -8.81 2.89 -3.86
C VAL A 87 -9.61 3.92 -4.67
N GLU A 88 -9.47 3.90 -6.00
CA GLU A 88 -10.19 4.80 -6.91
C GLU A 88 -11.54 4.23 -7.40
N THR A 89 -11.78 2.91 -7.26
CA THR A 89 -13.08 2.31 -7.60
C THR A 89 -14.22 3.01 -6.85
N PRO A 90 -15.22 3.57 -7.56
CA PRO A 90 -16.39 4.16 -6.94
C PRO A 90 -17.23 3.12 -6.19
N ASN A 91 -17.74 3.49 -5.00
CA ASN A 91 -18.57 2.61 -4.15
C ASN A 91 -17.92 1.24 -3.89
N GLU A 92 -16.60 1.24 -3.69
CA GLU A 92 -15.86 0.03 -3.46
C GLU A 92 -16.28 -0.66 -2.15
N ASP A 93 -16.17 -1.99 -2.14
CA ASP A 93 -16.43 -2.81 -0.97
C ASP A 93 -15.53 -2.39 0.22
N PRO A 94 -16.09 -2.07 1.41
CA PRO A 94 -15.30 -1.59 2.54
C PRO A 94 -14.18 -2.54 2.99
N HIS A 95 -14.36 -3.86 2.81
CA HIS A 95 -13.33 -4.85 3.13
C HIS A 95 -12.14 -4.76 2.17
N VAL A 96 -12.40 -4.57 0.88
CA VAL A 96 -11.36 -4.33 -0.13
C VAL A 96 -10.61 -3.04 0.19
N LEU A 97 -11.32 -1.93 0.46
CA LEU A 97 -10.70 -0.65 0.83
C LEU A 97 -9.81 -0.78 2.06
N ARG A 98 -10.31 -1.43 3.12
CA ARG A 98 -9.56 -1.67 4.36
C ARG A 98 -8.19 -2.31 4.08
N SER A 99 -8.18 -3.42 3.33
CA SER A 99 -6.96 -4.17 3.07
C SER A 99 -6.05 -3.48 2.04
N ALA A 100 -6.60 -2.79 1.04
CA ALA A 100 -5.83 -1.97 0.11
C ALA A 100 -5.11 -0.81 0.82
N ILE A 101 -5.79 -0.11 1.73
CA ILE A 101 -5.20 0.98 2.52
C ILE A 101 -4.10 0.46 3.46
N GLN A 102 -4.30 -0.69 4.09
CA GLN A 102 -3.26 -1.34 4.91
C GLN A 102 -2.03 -1.72 4.09
N THR A 103 -2.23 -2.19 2.85
CA THR A 103 -1.13 -2.46 1.92
C THR A 103 -0.41 -1.17 1.55
N ALA A 104 -1.13 -0.11 1.19
CA ALA A 104 -0.56 1.20 0.88
C ALA A 104 0.26 1.77 2.06
N ALA A 105 -0.21 1.59 3.31
CA ALA A 105 0.50 2.02 4.51
C ALA A 105 1.83 1.28 4.72
N SER A 106 1.86 0.00 4.30
CA SER A 106 3.08 -0.82 4.34
C SER A 106 4.04 -0.43 3.21
N ILE A 107 3.53 -0.11 2.02
CA ILE A 107 4.31 0.26 0.83
C ILE A 107 4.91 1.65 0.91
N TYR A 108 4.19 2.65 1.44
CA TYR A 108 4.62 4.06 1.45
C TYR A 108 6.10 4.30 1.80
N PRO A 109 6.65 3.75 2.91
CA PRO A 109 8.07 3.93 3.23
C PRO A 109 9.03 3.32 2.19
N PHE A 110 8.69 2.17 1.59
CA PHE A 110 9.49 1.55 0.54
C PHE A 110 9.43 2.37 -0.74
N ALA A 111 8.24 2.90 -1.08
CA ALA A 111 8.07 3.75 -2.24
C ALA A 111 8.86 5.06 -2.09
N LEU A 112 8.84 5.69 -0.90
CA LEU A 112 9.66 6.88 -0.64
C LEU A 112 11.15 6.58 -0.76
N ARG A 113 11.64 5.47 -0.15
CA ARG A 113 13.03 5.05 -0.31
C ARG A 113 13.40 4.81 -1.77
N TRP A 114 12.53 4.14 -2.52
CA TRP A 114 12.75 3.88 -3.94
C TRP A 114 12.96 5.19 -4.69
N ILE A 115 12.10 6.19 -4.49
CA ILE A 115 12.20 7.48 -5.18
C ILE A 115 13.43 8.28 -4.74
N ILE A 116 13.82 8.24 -3.46
CA ILE A 116 15.09 8.82 -2.97
C ILE A 116 16.30 8.29 -3.76
N ASN A 117 16.29 6.99 -4.06
CA ASN A 117 17.38 6.33 -4.77
C ASN A 117 17.22 6.37 -6.31
N ASN A 118 16.02 6.65 -6.81
CA ASN A 118 15.67 6.62 -8.24
C ASN A 118 14.90 7.90 -8.61
N SER A 119 15.55 9.05 -8.50
CA SER A 119 14.95 10.38 -8.70
C SER A 119 14.43 10.66 -10.13
N TYR A 120 14.56 9.71 -11.05
CA TYR A 120 14.03 9.80 -12.41
C TYR A 120 12.66 9.15 -12.55
N ASP A 121 12.24 8.31 -11.59
CA ASP A 121 11.01 7.52 -11.65
C ASP A 121 9.79 8.32 -11.18
N ASN A 122 9.48 9.37 -11.93
CA ASN A 122 8.35 10.26 -11.63
C ASN A 122 7.01 9.52 -11.69
N LEU A 123 6.88 8.52 -12.58
CA LEU A 123 5.64 7.76 -12.75
C LEU A 123 5.26 6.98 -11.49
N THR A 124 6.24 6.30 -10.86
CA THR A 124 6.01 5.61 -9.59
C THR A 124 5.63 6.59 -8.49
N TRP A 125 6.29 7.75 -8.41
CA TRP A 125 5.97 8.75 -7.40
C TRP A 125 4.58 9.38 -7.58
N GLU A 126 4.21 9.76 -8.81
CA GLU A 126 2.89 10.29 -9.15
C GLU A 126 1.78 9.31 -8.73
N ARG A 127 1.98 8.01 -8.95
CA ARG A 127 1.04 6.97 -8.54
C ARG A 127 0.90 6.87 -7.02
N VAL A 128 2.01 6.95 -6.29
CA VAL A 128 2.02 6.96 -4.81
C VAL A 128 1.30 8.19 -4.27
N VAL A 129 1.50 9.36 -4.89
CA VAL A 129 0.79 10.60 -4.55
C VAL A 129 -0.70 10.45 -4.82
N ALA A 130 -1.11 9.92 -5.97
CA ALA A 130 -2.52 9.69 -6.29
C ALA A 130 -3.21 8.78 -5.25
N ILE A 131 -2.57 7.64 -4.90
CA ILE A 131 -3.06 6.74 -3.85
C ILE A 131 -3.19 7.48 -2.52
N LYS A 132 -2.16 8.23 -2.10
CA LYS A 132 -2.17 9.01 -0.85
C LYS A 132 -3.32 10.00 -0.84
N THR A 133 -3.44 10.84 -1.87
CA THR A 133 -4.53 11.82 -2.00
C THR A 133 -5.89 11.14 -1.90
N ARG A 134 -6.07 10.01 -2.59
CA ARG A 134 -7.34 9.28 -2.58
C ARG A 134 -7.68 8.72 -1.19
N ILE A 135 -6.73 8.13 -0.49
CA ILE A 135 -6.94 7.59 0.87
C ILE A 135 -7.30 8.71 1.85
N LEU A 136 -6.65 9.88 1.74
CA LEU A 136 -6.92 11.04 2.59
C LEU A 136 -8.31 11.66 2.34
N GLN A 137 -8.84 11.55 1.12
CA GLN A 137 -10.23 11.88 0.81
C GLN A 137 -11.18 10.84 1.40
N ILE A 138 -10.89 9.54 1.26
CA ILE A 138 -11.72 8.48 1.85
C ILE A 138 -11.85 8.68 3.37
N TRP A 139 -10.77 9.11 4.04
CA TRP A 139 -10.75 9.33 5.48
C TRP A 139 -11.89 10.23 5.99
N SER A 140 -12.30 11.29 5.26
CA SER A 140 -13.33 12.21 5.76
C SER A 140 -14.73 11.60 5.85
N GLU A 141 -15.03 10.62 5.00
CA GLU A 141 -16.40 10.07 4.86
C GLU A 141 -16.48 8.59 5.24
N ALA A 142 -15.34 7.93 5.47
CA ALA A 142 -15.27 6.50 5.72
C ALA A 142 -15.97 6.06 7.03
N GLU A 143 -16.56 4.87 6.99
CA GLU A 143 -17.00 4.13 8.17
C GLU A 143 -15.83 3.76 9.10
N SER A 144 -16.11 3.46 10.37
CA SER A 144 -15.10 3.30 11.43
C SER A 144 -13.92 2.41 11.08
N THR A 145 -14.15 1.23 10.48
CA THR A 145 -13.08 0.28 10.17
C THR A 145 -12.14 0.78 9.07
N VAL A 146 -12.69 1.37 8.01
CA VAL A 146 -11.91 1.96 6.92
C VAL A 146 -11.21 3.22 7.43
N ARG A 147 -11.90 4.04 8.23
CA ARG A 147 -11.35 5.25 8.88
C ARG A 147 -10.11 4.95 9.71
N ILE A 148 -10.12 3.88 10.52
CA ILE A 148 -8.94 3.45 11.30
C ILE A 148 -7.77 3.11 10.37
N CYS A 149 -8.03 2.46 9.23
CA CYS A 149 -6.99 2.16 8.26
C CYS A 149 -6.44 3.43 7.59
N CYS A 150 -7.29 4.41 7.29
CA CYS A 150 -6.84 5.72 6.80
C CYS A 150 -5.94 6.43 7.82
N ILE A 151 -6.31 6.43 9.10
CA ILE A 151 -5.49 7.00 10.19
C ILE A 151 -4.15 6.28 10.28
N LYS A 152 -4.15 4.94 10.19
CA LYS A 152 -2.91 4.16 10.17
C LYS A 152 -2.03 4.50 8.96
N PHE A 153 -2.63 4.71 7.79
CA PHE A 153 -1.92 5.17 6.60
C PHE A 153 -1.33 6.56 6.81
N ALA A 154 -2.12 7.53 7.26
CA ALA A 154 -1.65 8.88 7.57
C ALA A 154 -0.48 8.86 8.58
N GLN A 155 -0.58 8.04 9.62
CA GLN A 155 0.50 7.83 10.58
C GLN A 155 1.81 7.36 9.93
N ARG A 156 1.73 6.47 8.93
CA ARG A 156 2.92 6.01 8.17
C ARG A 156 3.47 7.10 7.27
N VAL A 157 2.61 7.91 6.67
CA VAL A 157 3.02 9.08 5.87
C VAL A 157 3.74 10.10 6.74
N VAL A 158 3.17 10.48 7.89
CA VAL A 158 3.77 11.42 8.84
C VAL A 158 5.16 10.96 9.26
N LEU A 159 5.32 9.70 9.66
CA LEU A 159 6.63 9.16 10.06
C LEU A 159 7.66 9.26 8.94
N ALA A 160 7.28 8.92 7.70
CA ALA A 160 8.17 8.93 6.55
C ALA A 160 8.50 10.36 6.05
N GLN A 161 7.59 11.31 6.30
CA GLN A 161 7.70 12.73 5.95
C GLN A 161 8.09 13.61 7.13
N SER A 162 8.71 13.03 8.17
CA SER A 162 9.29 13.79 9.26
C SER A 162 10.82 13.68 9.20
N VAL A 163 11.51 14.72 9.63
CA VAL A 163 12.96 14.62 9.92
C VAL A 163 13.13 13.72 11.13
N ALA A 164 13.97 12.69 11.02
CA ALA A 164 14.12 11.76 12.12
C ALA A 164 14.94 12.36 13.27
N ASN A 165 14.48 12.12 14.50
CA ASN A 165 15.13 12.59 15.71
C ASN A 165 16.44 11.80 15.96
N PRO A 166 17.61 12.45 16.07
CA PRO A 166 18.88 11.76 16.34
C PRO A 166 18.93 11.01 17.68
N SER A 167 18.11 11.44 18.64
CA SER A 167 18.03 10.86 19.99
C SER A 167 17.12 9.62 20.06
N GLU A 168 16.36 9.33 19.00
CA GLU A 168 15.43 8.21 18.97
C GLU A 168 16.14 6.92 18.53
N PRO A 169 16.02 5.80 19.27
CA PRO A 169 16.61 4.52 18.87
C PRO A 169 15.99 4.03 17.56
N ARG A 170 16.67 4.26 16.43
CA ARG A 170 16.27 3.69 15.14
C ARG A 170 16.58 2.21 15.13
N ARG A 171 15.64 1.39 14.65
CA ARG A 171 15.80 -0.08 14.62
C ARG A 171 16.75 -0.54 13.52
N GLY A 172 17.22 0.37 12.67
CA GLY A 172 18.01 0.05 11.49
C GLY A 172 17.20 -0.73 10.45
N ASP A 173 15.86 -0.69 10.54
CA ASP A 173 14.99 -1.48 9.68
C ASP A 173 14.78 -0.77 8.34
N SER A 174 14.43 -1.55 7.32
CA SER A 174 13.88 -1.13 6.04
C SER A 174 12.63 -0.24 6.15
N LEU A 175 12.13 0.07 7.34
CA LEU A 175 11.04 1.03 7.55
C LEU A 175 11.53 2.38 8.10
N ASP A 176 12.81 2.51 8.44
CA ASP A 176 13.44 3.73 8.97
C ASP A 176 13.80 4.69 7.82
N ILE A 177 12.78 5.17 7.11
CA ILE A 177 12.88 6.23 6.10
C ILE A 177 12.31 7.53 6.67
N SER A 178 12.95 8.64 6.31
CA SER A 178 12.66 9.96 6.86
C SER A 178 13.24 11.04 5.94
N LEU A 179 12.83 12.30 6.12
CA LEU A 179 13.23 13.39 5.23
C LEU A 179 14.74 13.67 5.23
N ASP A 180 15.47 13.37 6.31
CA ASP A 180 16.94 13.47 6.38
C ASP A 180 17.69 12.55 5.40
N LYS A 181 16.98 11.58 4.80
CA LYS A 181 17.55 10.69 3.78
C LYS A 181 17.46 11.24 2.36
N ILE A 182 16.68 12.30 2.13
CA ILE A 182 16.55 12.92 0.81
C ILE A 182 17.81 13.76 0.53
N PRO A 183 18.57 13.50 -0.54
CA PRO A 183 19.74 14.29 -0.88
C PRO A 183 19.33 15.72 -1.28
N PRO A 184 20.22 16.72 -1.08
CA PRO A 184 19.98 18.08 -1.57
C PRO A 184 19.71 18.10 -3.09
N ASN A 185 18.81 18.97 -3.54
CA ASN A 185 18.42 19.13 -4.95
C ASN A 185 17.82 17.85 -5.59
N HIS A 186 17.05 17.07 -4.83
CA HIS A 186 16.32 15.92 -5.37
C HIS A 186 15.31 16.35 -6.45
N GLN A 187 15.34 15.71 -7.62
CA GLN A 187 14.59 16.16 -8.80
C GLN A 187 13.07 16.00 -8.66
N THR A 188 12.62 14.99 -7.91
CA THR A 188 11.20 14.63 -7.76
C THR A 188 10.61 15.02 -6.40
N LEU A 189 11.43 15.14 -5.36
CA LEU A 189 10.97 15.23 -3.98
C LEU A 189 11.31 16.61 -3.44
N ASP A 190 10.28 17.40 -3.16
CA ASP A 190 10.44 18.69 -2.48
C ASP A 190 10.28 18.51 -0.97
N VAL A 191 11.39 18.61 -0.24
CA VAL A 191 11.44 18.35 1.21
C VAL A 191 10.50 19.28 1.98
N MET A 192 10.43 20.56 1.59
CA MET A 192 9.59 21.54 2.30
C MET A 192 8.10 21.23 2.14
N THR A 193 7.68 20.85 0.95
CA THR A 193 6.29 20.45 0.67
C THR A 193 5.92 19.18 1.42
N LEU A 194 6.81 18.17 1.44
CA LEU A 194 6.57 16.92 2.15
C LEU A 194 6.50 17.12 3.67
N ASP A 195 7.37 17.96 4.24
CA ASP A 195 7.36 18.28 5.67
C ASP A 195 6.06 19.01 6.07
N ALA A 196 5.65 20.02 5.29
CA ALA A 196 4.40 20.74 5.51
C ALA A 196 3.17 19.82 5.41
N GLU A 197 3.16 18.89 4.44
CA GLU A 197 2.12 17.86 4.32
C GLU A 197 2.10 16.94 5.55
N GLY A 198 3.27 16.48 6.00
CA GLY A 198 3.41 15.64 7.20
C GLY A 198 2.88 16.33 8.46
N VAL A 199 3.21 17.60 8.66
CA VAL A 199 2.70 18.41 9.78
C VAL A 199 1.18 18.56 9.70
N GLY A 200 0.63 18.92 8.54
CA GLY A 200 -0.82 19.05 8.38
C GLY A 200 -1.58 17.74 8.60
N LEU A 201 -0.99 16.60 8.22
CA LEU A 201 -1.55 15.28 8.51
C LEU A 201 -1.53 14.94 10.00
N LEU A 202 -0.44 15.28 10.69
CA LEU A 202 -0.34 15.10 12.14
C LEU A 202 -1.42 15.91 12.87
N ASP A 203 -1.60 17.18 12.50
CA ASP A 203 -2.63 18.05 13.09
C ASP A 203 -4.02 17.44 12.88
N ARG A 204 -4.35 17.00 11.65
CA ARG A 204 -5.62 16.33 11.36
C ARG A 204 -5.82 15.07 12.21
N MET A 205 -4.78 14.27 12.42
CA MET A 205 -4.87 13.08 13.28
C MET A 205 -5.16 13.45 14.74
N LEU A 206 -4.49 14.49 15.26
CA LEU A 206 -4.68 14.97 16.63
C LEU A 206 -6.09 15.54 16.85
N SER A 207 -6.63 16.29 15.88
CA SER A 207 -8.00 16.80 15.94
C SER A 207 -9.04 15.67 16.06
N VAL A 208 -8.87 14.58 15.32
CA VAL A 208 -9.78 13.41 15.41
C VAL A 208 -9.77 12.78 16.81
N LEU A 209 -8.64 12.81 17.52
CA LEU A 209 -8.57 12.30 18.89
C LEU A 209 -9.25 13.25 19.89
N GLN A 210 -9.17 14.56 19.65
CA GLN A 210 -9.79 15.59 20.49
C GLN A 210 -11.31 15.66 20.33
N GLU A 211 -11.83 15.53 19.11
CA GLU A 211 -13.28 15.57 18.82
C GLU A 211 -14.08 14.44 19.49
N ASN A 212 -13.40 13.37 19.92
CA ASN A 212 -14.00 12.21 20.59
C ASN A 212 -13.79 12.21 22.13
N SER A 213 -13.27 13.30 22.71
CA SER A 213 -13.07 13.50 24.16
C SER A 213 -14.17 14.38 24.75
#